data_AF-A0A351ZZ40-F1
#
_entry.id   AF-A0A351ZZ40-F1
#
_cell.length_a   1.000
_cell.length_b   1.000
_cell.length_c   1.000
_cell.angle_alpha   90.00
_cell.angle_beta   90.00
_cell.angle_gamma   90.00
#
_symmetry.space_group_name_H-M   'P 1'
#
loop_
_entity.id
_entity.type
_entity.pdbx_description
1 polymer ?
#
loop_
_entity_poly.entity_id
_entity_poly.type
_entity_poly.pdbx_seq_one_letter_code
_entity_poly.pdbx_strand_id
1 'polypeptide(L)'
;MDNGNSNGNGNGKCPFTGGQLKQTAGGGTRNRDWWPNQLKLNILRQHSSLSNPMDPDFNYAKEFASLDLAAVKKDIIDVLTTSQDWWPADYGHYGPFMIRMAWHSAGTYRIGDGRGGAGSGTLRFAPLNSWPD
;
A
#
# COMPACT_ATOMS: atom_id res chain seq x y z
N MET A 1 -4.67 -25.41 40.98
CA MET A 1 -5.11 -26.09 39.74
C MET A 1 -4.98 -25.08 38.64
N ASP A 2 -3.83 -25.14 37.97
CA ASP A 2 -3.46 -24.30 36.84
C ASP A 2 -4.26 -24.77 35.62
N ASN A 3 -5.07 -23.90 35.02
CA ASN A 3 -5.86 -24.24 33.84
C ASN A 3 -5.32 -23.43 32.66
N GLY A 4 -4.20 -23.91 32.13
CA GLY A 4 -3.59 -23.40 30.91
C GLY A 4 -4.51 -23.64 29.73
N ASN A 5 -5.23 -22.59 29.32
CA ASN A 5 -5.86 -22.54 28.01
C ASN A 5 -4.98 -21.72 27.06
N SER A 6 -3.95 -22.38 26.53
CA SER A 6 -3.10 -21.89 25.45
C SER A 6 -3.89 -21.90 24.14
N ASN A 7 -4.81 -20.94 23.96
CA ASN A 7 -5.57 -20.85 22.72
C ASN A 7 -4.78 -20.05 21.67
N GLY A 8 -4.30 -20.77 20.66
CA GLY A 8 -3.38 -20.29 19.62
C GLY A 8 -3.97 -19.22 18.70
N ASN A 9 -3.20 -18.13 18.54
CA ASN A 9 -2.71 -17.61 17.26
C ASN A 9 -1.99 -16.28 17.53
N GLY A 10 -0.65 -16.35 17.61
CA GLY A 10 0.24 -15.21 17.82
C GLY A 10 0.49 -14.35 16.57
N ASN A 11 -0.10 -14.70 15.41
CA ASN A 11 0.11 -13.96 14.17
C ASN A 11 -0.74 -12.68 14.16
N GLY A 12 -0.09 -11.54 14.40
CA GLY A 12 -0.67 -10.20 14.22
C GLY A 12 -1.03 -9.43 15.49
N LYS A 13 -0.73 -9.97 16.69
CA LYS A 13 -0.85 -9.18 17.92
C LYS A 13 0.44 -8.41 18.17
N CYS A 14 0.30 -7.12 18.50
CA CYS A 14 1.43 -6.33 19.00
C CYS A 14 1.93 -6.98 20.30
N PRO A 15 3.22 -7.36 20.40
CA PRO A 15 3.73 -8.18 21.52
C PRO A 15 3.83 -7.42 22.85
N PHE A 16 3.55 -6.10 22.86
CA PHE A 16 3.52 -5.30 24.07
C PHE A 16 2.14 -5.37 24.74
N THR A 17 1.96 -6.33 25.66
CA THR A 17 0.74 -6.50 26.47
C THR A 17 0.80 -5.85 27.85
N GLY A 18 1.94 -5.26 28.23
CA GLY A 18 2.28 -4.94 29.63
C GLY A 18 2.32 -3.47 30.03
N GLY A 19 1.74 -2.54 29.26
CA GLY A 19 1.65 -1.15 29.66
C GLY A 19 0.49 -0.46 28.97
N GLN A 20 -0.31 0.31 29.71
CA GLN A 20 -1.25 1.24 29.08
C GLN A 20 -0.44 2.12 28.11
N LEU A 21 -0.63 1.89 26.81
CA LEU A 21 -0.23 2.84 25.79
C LEU A 21 -1.04 4.10 26.08
N LYS A 22 -0.44 5.04 26.81
CA LYS A 22 -1.11 6.24 27.33
C LYS A 22 -1.72 7.07 26.20
N GLN A 23 -1.29 6.87 24.95
CA GLN A 23 -1.77 7.56 23.75
C GLN A 23 -1.62 6.69 22.48
N THR A 24 -2.40 5.61 22.31
CA THR A 24 -2.58 5.01 20.98
C THR A 24 -3.96 5.36 20.44
N ALA A 25 -4.00 6.21 19.42
CA ALA A 25 -5.22 6.52 18.70
C ALA A 25 -5.86 5.22 18.17
N GLY A 26 -7.07 4.91 18.64
CA GLY A 26 -7.81 3.70 18.26
C GLY A 26 -7.37 2.40 18.96
N GLY A 27 -6.55 2.43 20.01
CA GLY A 27 -6.24 1.22 20.79
C GLY A 27 -7.46 0.62 21.52
N GLY A 28 -7.27 -0.56 22.12
CA GLY A 28 -8.30 -1.27 22.91
C GLY A 28 -9.17 -2.24 22.11
N THR A 29 -9.96 -3.05 22.83
CA THR A 29 -10.89 -4.02 22.25
C THR A 29 -11.98 -3.29 21.45
N ARG A 30 -12.22 -3.72 20.22
CA ARG A 30 -13.17 -3.12 19.27
C ARG A 30 -14.34 -4.09 19.00
N ASN A 31 -15.42 -3.60 18.39
CA ASN A 31 -16.58 -4.43 18.03
C ASN A 31 -16.22 -5.70 17.24
N ARG A 32 -15.18 -5.65 16.40
CA ARG A 32 -14.70 -6.81 15.63
C ARG A 32 -14.09 -7.92 16.48
N ASP A 33 -13.63 -7.58 17.68
CA ASP A 33 -13.01 -8.55 18.60
C ASP A 33 -14.12 -9.30 19.35
N TRP A 34 -15.21 -8.61 19.70
CA TRP A 34 -16.39 -9.21 20.32
C TRP A 34 -17.28 -9.98 19.33
N TRP A 35 -17.48 -9.43 18.13
CA TRP A 35 -18.34 -10.02 17.09
C TRP A 35 -17.56 -10.18 15.77
N PRO A 36 -16.63 -11.16 15.68
CA PRO A 36 -15.73 -11.30 14.53
C PRO A 36 -16.45 -11.58 13.20
N ASN A 37 -17.62 -12.22 13.27
CA ASN A 37 -18.44 -12.63 12.13
C ASN A 37 -19.57 -11.65 11.79
N GLN A 38 -19.68 -10.51 12.49
CA GLN A 38 -20.66 -9.47 12.15
C GLN A 38 -20.35 -8.88 10.77
N LEU A 39 -21.40 -8.53 10.00
CA LEU A 39 -21.27 -7.87 8.71
C LEU A 39 -20.44 -6.58 8.82
N LYS A 40 -19.43 -6.45 7.95
CA LYS A 40 -18.50 -5.31 7.94
C LYS A 40 -18.86 -4.36 6.80
N LEU A 41 -19.20 -3.12 7.14
CA LEU A 41 -19.51 -2.07 6.15
C LEU A 41 -18.30 -1.21 5.76
N ASN A 42 -17.09 -1.57 6.21
CA ASN A 42 -15.89 -0.75 6.03
C ASN A 42 -15.54 -0.48 4.57
N ILE A 43 -15.83 -1.42 3.68
CA ILE A 43 -15.55 -1.30 2.24
C ILE A 43 -16.36 -0.17 1.58
N LEU A 44 -17.53 0.17 2.14
CA LEU A 44 -18.43 1.19 1.58
C LEU A 44 -18.02 2.62 1.98
N ARG A 45 -16.96 2.76 2.78
CA ARG A 45 -16.45 4.04 3.28
C ARG A 45 -14.95 4.23 2.99
N GLN A 46 -14.40 3.46 2.06
CA GLN A 46 -13.04 3.65 1.58
C GLN A 46 -12.97 4.82 0.60
N HIS A 47 -11.79 5.43 0.46
CA HIS A 47 -11.51 6.48 -0.53
C HIS A 47 -12.46 7.70 -0.48
N SER A 48 -12.87 8.10 0.72
CA SER A 48 -13.64 9.34 0.92
C SER A 48 -12.83 10.57 0.54
N SER A 49 -13.50 11.62 0.03
CA SER A 49 -12.90 12.93 -0.26
C SER A 49 -12.24 13.55 0.97
N LEU A 50 -12.71 13.23 2.18
CA LEU A 50 -12.10 13.68 3.45
C LEU A 50 -10.65 13.19 3.65
N SER A 51 -10.26 12.13 2.93
CA SER A 51 -8.90 11.58 2.94
C SER A 51 -8.09 11.91 1.68
N ASN A 52 -8.69 12.63 0.74
CA ASN A 52 -8.04 13.06 -0.49
C ASN A 52 -7.40 14.44 -0.26
N PRO A 53 -6.06 14.59 -0.42
CA PRO A 53 -5.40 15.88 -0.25
C PRO A 53 -5.58 16.83 -1.44
N MET A 54 -6.14 16.38 -2.56
CA MET A 54 -6.35 17.21 -3.75
C MET A 54 -7.54 18.15 -3.56
N ASP A 55 -7.52 19.28 -4.27
CA ASP A 55 -8.64 20.22 -4.28
C ASP A 55 -9.95 19.55 -4.74
N PRO A 56 -11.12 19.98 -4.24
CA PRO A 56 -12.41 19.40 -4.61
C PRO A 56 -12.70 19.41 -6.12
N ASP A 57 -12.18 20.42 -6.83
CA ASP A 57 -12.39 20.61 -8.27
C ASP A 57 -11.27 19.98 -9.13
N PHE A 58 -10.34 19.24 -8.53
CA PHE A 58 -9.21 18.64 -9.24
C PHE A 58 -9.65 17.59 -10.27
N ASN A 59 -9.14 17.70 -11.49
CA ASN A 59 -9.43 16.76 -12.58
C ASN A 59 -8.16 16.15 -13.17
N TYR A 60 -7.83 14.94 -12.72
CA TYR A 60 -6.62 14.23 -13.17
C TYR A 60 -6.54 14.05 -14.69
N ALA A 61 -7.65 13.76 -15.38
CA ALA A 61 -7.64 13.54 -16.82
C ALA A 61 -7.29 14.82 -17.58
N LYS A 62 -7.78 15.98 -17.12
CA LYS A 62 -7.44 17.29 -17.68
C LYS A 62 -5.96 17.62 -17.46
N GLU A 63 -5.49 17.47 -16.23
CA GLU A 63 -4.09 17.77 -15.88
C GLU A 63 -3.11 16.85 -16.62
N PHE A 64 -3.42 15.56 -16.72
CA PHE A 64 -2.61 14.60 -17.46
C PHE A 64 -2.57 14.93 -18.96
N ALA A 65 -3.69 15.36 -19.55
CA ALA A 65 -3.74 15.75 -20.96
C ALA A 65 -2.88 17.00 -21.25
N SER A 66 -2.68 17.89 -20.27
CA SER A 66 -1.79 19.05 -20.40
C SER A 66 -0.31 18.77 -20.11
N LEU A 67 0.02 17.57 -19.65
CA LEU A 67 1.38 17.21 -19.26
C LEU A 67 2.30 17.09 -20.48
N ASP A 68 3.52 17.64 -20.39
CA ASP A 68 4.57 17.38 -21.38
C ASP A 68 5.11 15.96 -21.24
N LEU A 69 4.48 15.02 -21.94
CA LEU A 69 4.87 13.62 -21.93
C LEU A 69 6.26 13.38 -22.55
N ALA A 70 6.74 14.28 -23.41
CA ALA A 70 8.08 14.15 -23.98
C ALA A 70 9.15 14.47 -22.94
N ALA A 71 8.96 15.56 -22.18
CA ALA A 71 9.82 15.91 -21.05
C ALA A 71 9.83 14.80 -20.00
N VAL A 72 8.66 14.31 -19.57
CA VAL A 72 8.56 13.24 -18.57
C VAL A 72 9.29 11.96 -19.00
N LYS A 73 9.14 11.54 -20.26
CA LYS A 73 9.84 10.36 -20.78
C LYS A 73 11.35 10.57 -20.81
N LYS A 74 11.81 11.77 -21.19
CA LYS A 74 13.22 12.11 -21.18
C LYS A 74 13.78 12.05 -19.75
N ASP A 75 13.11 12.68 -18.80
CA ASP A 75 13.53 12.70 -17.41
C ASP A 75 13.60 11.28 -16.82
N ILE A 76 12.64 10.41 -17.18
CA ILE A 76 12.69 8.99 -16.80
C ILE A 76 13.95 8.32 -17.36
N ILE A 77 14.26 8.51 -18.64
CA ILE A 77 15.47 7.93 -19.27
C ILE A 77 16.74 8.41 -18.56
N ASP A 78 16.80 9.69 -18.21
CA ASP A 78 17.96 10.26 -17.51
C ASP A 78 18.12 9.64 -16.11
N VAL A 79 17.00 9.46 -15.37
CA VAL A 79 17.01 8.76 -14.07
C VAL A 79 17.49 7.32 -14.20
N LEU A 80 17.15 6.61 -15.28
CA LEU A 80 17.55 5.20 -15.43
C LEU A 80 19.07 5.00 -15.41
N THR A 81 19.86 5.99 -15.81
CA THR A 81 21.34 5.94 -15.79
C THR A 81 21.99 6.78 -14.68
N THR A 82 21.21 7.52 -13.90
CA THR A 82 21.71 8.38 -12.83
C THR A 82 21.70 7.65 -11.49
N SER A 83 22.74 6.82 -11.27
CA SER A 83 22.88 6.01 -10.05
C SER A 83 22.91 6.86 -8.78
N GLN A 84 22.27 6.36 -7.73
CA GLN A 84 22.18 6.96 -6.39
C GLN A 84 23.00 6.17 -5.38
N ASP A 85 23.79 6.85 -4.54
CA ASP A 85 24.70 6.17 -3.59
C ASP A 85 23.99 5.31 -2.55
N TRP A 86 22.77 5.68 -2.16
CA TRP A 86 21.97 4.94 -1.17
C TRP A 86 21.28 3.70 -1.76
N TRP A 87 21.21 3.58 -3.08
CA TRP A 87 20.73 2.38 -3.78
C TRP A 87 21.35 2.31 -5.18
N PRO A 88 22.62 1.87 -5.31
CA PRO A 88 23.34 1.94 -6.58
C PRO A 88 22.66 1.15 -7.70
N ALA A 89 22.77 1.64 -8.94
CA ALA A 89 22.21 0.98 -10.10
C ALA A 89 23.06 -0.23 -10.51
N ASP A 90 22.43 -1.41 -10.61
CA ASP A 90 23.08 -2.59 -11.17
C ASP A 90 23.52 -2.31 -12.61
N TYR A 91 24.78 -2.62 -12.91
CA TYR A 91 25.39 -2.36 -14.23
C TYR A 91 25.32 -0.89 -14.68
N GLY A 92 25.12 0.05 -13.74
CA GLY A 92 24.95 1.47 -14.04
C GLY A 92 23.58 1.83 -14.65
N HIS A 93 22.57 0.95 -14.56
CA HIS A 93 21.27 1.19 -15.18
C HIS A 93 20.09 0.58 -14.40
N TYR A 94 19.13 1.40 -13.92
CA TYR A 94 17.94 0.96 -13.17
C TYR A 94 16.85 0.28 -14.00
N GLY A 95 17.02 0.21 -15.33
CA GLY A 95 16.03 -0.38 -16.26
C GLY A 95 15.45 -1.73 -15.81
N PRO A 96 16.27 -2.77 -15.56
CA PRO A 96 15.77 -4.06 -15.08
C PRO A 96 14.95 -3.95 -13.78
N PHE A 97 15.38 -3.10 -12.85
CA PHE A 97 14.67 -2.84 -11.59
C PHE A 97 13.31 -2.18 -11.82
N MET A 98 13.25 -1.13 -12.66
CA MET A 98 12.00 -0.43 -13.00
C MET A 98 11.01 -1.32 -13.78
N ILE A 99 11.51 -2.19 -14.66
CA ILE A 99 10.69 -3.20 -15.35
C ILE A 99 10.06 -4.15 -14.33
N ARG A 100 10.84 -4.67 -13.37
CA ARG A 100 10.32 -5.54 -12.31
C ARG A 100 9.27 -4.82 -11.47
N MET A 101 9.51 -3.56 -11.09
CA MET A 101 8.53 -2.76 -10.34
C MET A 101 7.20 -2.61 -11.10
N ALA A 102 7.25 -2.27 -12.39
CA ALA A 102 6.05 -2.14 -13.21
C ALA A 102 5.32 -3.48 -13.36
N TRP A 103 6.07 -4.57 -13.55
CA TRP A 103 5.54 -5.94 -13.57
C TRP A 103 4.83 -6.30 -12.25
N HIS A 104 5.46 -6.09 -11.08
CA HIS A 104 4.84 -6.40 -9.78
C HIS A 104 3.59 -5.54 -9.53
N SER A 105 3.60 -4.27 -9.95
CA SER A 105 2.42 -3.42 -9.83
C SER A 105 1.24 -3.97 -10.62
N ALA A 106 1.46 -4.45 -11.86
CA ALA A 106 0.40 -4.98 -12.71
C ALA A 106 0.02 -6.44 -12.37
N GLY A 107 0.98 -7.23 -11.91
CA GLY A 107 0.87 -8.68 -11.71
C GLY A 107 -0.06 -9.13 -10.58
N THR A 108 -0.57 -8.20 -9.76
CA THR A 108 -1.57 -8.51 -8.72
C THR A 108 -3.00 -8.69 -9.27
N TYR A 109 -3.22 -8.38 -10.56
CA TYR A 109 -4.51 -8.45 -11.21
C TYR A 109 -5.08 -9.88 -11.28
N ARG A 110 -6.39 -10.02 -11.07
CA ARG A 110 -7.12 -11.29 -11.18
C ARG A 110 -8.41 -11.11 -11.97
N ILE A 111 -8.65 -12.00 -12.94
CA ILE A 111 -9.84 -11.97 -13.80
C ILE A 111 -11.15 -12.31 -13.06
N GLY A 112 -11.09 -13.08 -11.97
CA GLY A 112 -12.29 -13.61 -11.31
C GLY A 112 -13.14 -12.58 -10.59
N ASP A 113 -12.54 -11.50 -10.08
CA ASP A 113 -13.24 -10.40 -9.42
C ASP A 113 -12.78 -9.01 -9.90
N GLY A 114 -11.89 -8.97 -10.90
CA GLY A 114 -11.33 -7.74 -11.46
C GLY A 114 -10.46 -6.92 -10.51
N ARG A 115 -10.11 -7.44 -9.33
CA ARG A 115 -9.29 -6.71 -8.34
C ARG A 115 -7.80 -6.87 -8.61
N GLY A 116 -7.03 -5.96 -8.01
CA GLY A 116 -5.57 -5.88 -8.19
C GLY A 116 -5.21 -5.11 -9.46
N GLY A 117 -3.94 -5.22 -9.85
CA GLY A 117 -3.38 -4.50 -10.99
C GLY A 117 -2.85 -3.11 -10.63
N ALA A 118 -2.35 -2.41 -11.66
CA ALA A 118 -1.64 -1.14 -11.48
C ALA A 118 -2.55 0.11 -11.47
N GLY A 119 -3.84 -0.03 -11.78
CA GLY A 119 -4.73 1.10 -12.05
C GLY A 119 -4.94 2.07 -10.88
N SER A 120 -4.78 1.59 -9.64
CA SER A 120 -4.93 2.41 -8.42
C SER A 120 -3.61 2.75 -7.73
N GLY A 121 -2.46 2.32 -8.30
CA GLY A 121 -1.13 2.56 -7.71
C GLY A 121 -0.98 1.97 -6.30
N THR A 122 -1.65 0.85 -5.99
CA THR A 122 -1.71 0.28 -4.64
C THR A 122 -0.40 -0.34 -4.16
N LEU A 123 0.58 -0.54 -5.06
CA LEU A 123 1.91 -1.03 -4.70
C LEU A 123 2.58 -0.17 -3.62
N ARG A 124 2.25 1.14 -3.54
CA ARG A 124 2.79 2.06 -2.53
C ARG A 124 2.18 1.92 -1.13
N PHE A 125 1.13 1.12 -0.97
CA PHE A 125 0.40 0.95 0.29
C PHE A 125 0.48 -0.48 0.82
N ALA A 126 0.20 -0.64 2.11
CA ALA A 126 0.01 -1.95 2.70
C ALA A 126 -1.20 -2.66 2.06
N PRO A 127 -1.14 -3.99 1.89
CA PRO A 127 -0.03 -4.86 2.28
C PRO A 127 1.08 -4.97 1.21
N LEU A 128 0.83 -4.49 -0.02
CA LEU A 128 1.67 -4.75 -1.20
C LEU A 128 3.09 -4.18 -1.06
N ASN A 129 3.24 -3.02 -0.42
CA ASN A 129 4.54 -2.38 -0.19
C ASN A 129 5.48 -3.17 0.76
N SER A 130 5.01 -4.27 1.34
CA SER A 130 5.76 -5.11 2.27
C SER A 130 5.57 -6.59 1.96
N TRP A 131 5.06 -6.93 0.77
CA TRP A 131 5.07 -8.30 0.32
C TRP A 131 6.51 -8.77 0.07
N PRO A 132 6.83 -10.04 0.36
CA PRO A 132 8.19 -10.55 0.16
C PRO A 132 8.66 -10.59 -1.30
N ASP A 133 7.73 -10.54 -2.25
CA ASP A 133 7.98 -10.64 -3.69
C ASP A 133 8.31 -9.27 -4.32
#